data_AF-A0A7W8KJ94-F1
#
_entry.id   AF-A0A7W8KJ94-F1
#
_cell.length_a   1.000
_cell.length_b   1.000
_cell.length_c   1.000
_cell.angle_alpha   90.00
_cell.angle_beta   90.00
_cell.angle_gamma   90.00
#
_symmetry.space_group_name_H-M   'P 1'
#
loop_
_entity.id
_entity.type
_entity.pdbx_description
1 polymer ?
#
loop_
_entity_poly.entity_id
_entity_poly.type
_entity_poly.pdbx_seq_one_letter_code
_entity_poly.pdbx_strand_id
1 'polypeptide(L)'
;MPEPYALVARLRDQGLTPVEVARAGHAEGFDLLQVMGLVRAVCGASIVEAKDAAMQAVYGQTLDEYQEELAAWMMADAPHD
;
A
#
# COMPACT_ATOMS: atom_id res chain seq x y z
N MET A 1 -15.35 -6.31 -11.95
CA MET A 1 -14.21 -6.47 -11.03
C MET A 1 -13.35 -7.59 -11.59
N PRO A 2 -12.03 -7.41 -11.78
CA PRO A 2 -11.15 -8.49 -12.19
C PRO A 2 -11.17 -9.62 -11.15
N GLU A 3 -11.07 -10.88 -11.60
CA GLU A 3 -11.01 -12.06 -10.73
C GLU A 3 -9.71 -12.02 -9.90
N PRO A 4 -9.77 -11.87 -8.57
CA PRO A 4 -8.58 -11.67 -7.72
C PRO A 4 -7.56 -12.81 -7.87
N TYR A 5 -8.03 -14.03 -8.12
CA TYR A 5 -7.19 -15.21 -8.29
C TYR A 5 -6.33 -15.18 -9.56
N ALA A 6 -6.86 -14.63 -10.67
CA ALA A 6 -6.12 -14.53 -11.93
C ALA A 6 -4.98 -13.50 -11.83
N LEU A 7 -5.23 -12.39 -11.14
CA LEU A 7 -4.20 -11.36 -10.87
C LEU A 7 -3.08 -11.90 -9.99
N VAL A 8 -3.42 -12.60 -8.90
CA VAL A 8 -2.41 -13.20 -7.99
C VAL A 8 -1.51 -14.18 -8.73
N ALA A 9 -2.08 -15.09 -9.53
CA ALA A 9 -1.30 -16.06 -10.28
C ALA A 9 -0.34 -15.37 -11.26
N ARG A 10 -0.85 -14.39 -12.03
CA ARG A 10 -0.06 -13.60 -12.98
C ARG A 10 1.11 -12.87 -12.33
N LEU A 11 0.90 -12.26 -11.16
CA LEU A 11 1.91 -11.45 -10.49
C LEU A 11 2.98 -12.30 -9.78
N ARG A 12 2.61 -13.49 -9.26
CA ARG A 12 3.56 -14.41 -8.63
C ARG A 12 4.67 -14.86 -9.57
N ASP A 13 4.32 -15.15 -10.83
CA ASP A 13 5.28 -15.65 -11.83
C ASP A 13 6.28 -14.57 -12.29
N GLN A 14 6.04 -13.30 -11.98
CA GLN A 14 6.86 -12.18 -12.41
C GLN A 14 7.97 -11.82 -11.41
N GLY A 15 7.96 -12.38 -10.19
CA GLY A 15 9.00 -12.12 -9.19
C GLY A 15 9.06 -10.66 -8.73
N LEU A 16 7.94 -9.95 -8.79
CA LEU A 16 7.84 -8.53 -8.45
C LEU A 16 8.09 -8.27 -6.96
N THR A 17 8.61 -7.08 -6.65
CA THR A 17 8.72 -6.57 -5.28
C THR A 17 7.34 -6.25 -4.69
N PRO A 18 7.18 -6.20 -3.35
CA PRO A 18 5.93 -5.83 -2.70
C PRO A 18 5.31 -4.52 -3.20
N VAL A 19 6.13 -3.49 -3.44
CA VAL A 19 5.68 -2.18 -3.93
C VAL A 19 5.19 -2.25 -5.38
N GLU A 20 5.85 -3.04 -6.23
CA GLU A 20 5.42 -3.25 -7.62
C GLU A 20 4.11 -4.02 -7.69
N VAL A 21 3.94 -5.05 -6.86
CA VAL A 21 2.66 -5.76 -6.70
C VAL A 21 1.57 -4.81 -6.22
N ALA A 22 1.89 -3.96 -5.24
CA ALA A 22 0.95 -2.99 -4.70
C ALA A 22 0.48 -1.98 -5.77
N ARG A 23 1.42 -1.44 -6.55
CA ARG A 23 1.13 -0.54 -7.68
C ARG A 23 0.28 -1.20 -8.75
N ALA A 24 0.58 -2.47 -9.08
CA ALA A 24 -0.21 -3.23 -10.04
C ALA A 24 -1.65 -3.43 -9.55
N GLY A 25 -1.84 -3.79 -8.27
CA GLY A 25 -3.18 -3.91 -7.68
C GLY A 25 -3.93 -2.57 -7.67
N HIS A 26 -3.28 -1.48 -7.28
CA HIS A 26 -3.92 -0.17 -7.26
C HIS A 26 -4.33 0.30 -8.66
N ALA A 27 -3.49 0.08 -9.68
CA ALA A 27 -3.80 0.40 -11.07
C ALA A 27 -5.01 -0.38 -11.63
N GLU A 28 -5.30 -1.56 -11.08
CA GLU A 28 -6.47 -2.39 -11.41
C GLU A 28 -7.73 -1.95 -10.62
N GLY A 29 -7.64 -0.89 -9.82
CA GLY A 29 -8.76 -0.29 -9.08
C GLY A 29 -9.03 -0.91 -7.71
N PHE A 30 -8.10 -1.70 -7.17
CA PHE A 30 -8.23 -2.25 -5.82
C PHE A 30 -8.00 -1.15 -4.77
N ASP A 31 -8.79 -1.22 -3.69
CA ASP A 31 -8.63 -0.33 -2.54
C ASP A 31 -7.40 -0.71 -1.68
N LEU A 32 -7.04 0.16 -0.72
CA LEU A 32 -5.85 -0.03 0.12
C LEU A 32 -5.81 -1.39 0.83
N LEU A 33 -6.93 -1.84 1.41
CA LEU A 33 -6.97 -3.11 2.16
C LEU A 33 -6.85 -4.30 1.22
N GLN A 34 -7.48 -4.21 0.05
CA GLN A 34 -7.38 -5.23 -0.97
C GLN A 34 -5.97 -5.30 -1.57
N VAL A 35 -5.32 -4.16 -1.79
CA VAL A 35 -3.91 -4.07 -2.21
C VAL A 35 -2.99 -4.71 -1.17
N MET A 36 -3.18 -4.43 0.12
CA MET A 36 -2.43 -5.11 1.20
C MET A 36 -2.63 -6.63 1.15
N GLY A 37 -3.87 -7.09 0.97
CA GLY A 37 -4.19 -8.51 0.81
C GLY A 37 -3.47 -9.15 -0.38
N LEU A 38 -3.45 -8.45 -1.52
CA LEU A 38 -2.76 -8.89 -2.74
C LEU A 38 -1.26 -9.04 -2.51
N VAL A 39 -0.60 -8.03 -1.91
CA VAL A 39 0.84 -8.06 -1.62
C VAL A 39 1.20 -9.24 -0.73
N ARG A 40 0.43 -9.49 0.33
CA ARG A 40 0.65 -10.65 1.21
C ARG A 40 0.47 -11.96 0.48
N ALA A 41 -0.56 -12.07 -0.35
CA ALA A 41 -0.84 -13.28 -1.12
C ALA A 41 0.25 -13.55 -2.16
N VAL A 42 0.75 -12.54 -2.87
CA VAL A 42 1.73 -12.71 -3.94
C VAL A 42 3.14 -12.89 -3.38
N CYS A 43 3.55 -12.04 -2.44
CA CYS A 43 4.93 -11.97 -1.96
C CYS A 43 5.20 -12.72 -0.65
N GLY A 44 4.16 -13.21 0.04
CA GLY A 44 4.31 -13.79 1.39
C GLY A 44 4.69 -12.75 2.45
N ALA A 45 4.48 -11.47 2.18
CA ALA A 45 4.87 -10.37 3.05
C ALA A 45 4.16 -10.40 4.41
N SER A 46 4.83 -9.89 5.44
CA SER A 46 4.21 -9.58 6.72
C SER A 46 3.15 -8.48 6.57
N ILE A 47 2.31 -8.33 7.59
CA ILE A 47 1.29 -7.27 7.59
C ILE A 47 1.91 -5.86 7.55
N VAL A 48 3.08 -5.69 8.18
CA VAL A 48 3.79 -4.40 8.24
C VAL A 48 4.33 -4.04 6.86
N GLU A 49 5.07 -4.94 6.22
CA GLU A 49 5.61 -4.73 4.87
C GLU A 49 4.52 -4.49 3.83
N ALA A 50 3.41 -5.24 3.92
CA ALA A 50 2.28 -5.05 3.01
C ALA A 50 1.59 -3.69 3.21
N LYS A 51 1.47 -3.23 4.46
CA LYS A 51 0.94 -1.90 4.78
C LYS A 51 1.81 -0.81 4.18
N ASP A 52 3.13 -0.89 4.38
CA ASP A 52 4.06 0.13 3.88
C ASP A 52 4.08 0.15 2.34
N ALA A 53 4.11 -1.00 1.68
CA ALA A 53 4.04 -1.10 0.23
C ALA A 53 2.72 -0.56 -0.34
N ALA A 54 1.59 -0.85 0.32
CA ALA A 54 0.29 -0.35 -0.09
C ALA A 54 0.16 1.16 0.09
N MET A 55 0.64 1.72 1.21
CA MET A 55 0.69 3.16 1.44
C MET A 55 1.50 3.86 0.35
N GLN A 56 2.70 3.33 0.06
CA GLN A 56 3.58 3.89 -0.96
C GLN A 56 2.97 3.80 -2.37
N ALA A 57 2.20 2.76 -2.67
CA ALA A 57 1.56 2.59 -3.97
C ALA A 57 0.32 3.48 -4.17
N VAL A 58 -0.50 3.67 -3.12
CA VAL A 58 -1.78 4.39 -3.19
C VAL A 58 -1.59 5.89 -2.99
N TYR A 59 -0.75 6.29 -2.04
CA TYR A 59 -0.59 7.68 -1.63
C TYR A 59 0.73 8.31 -2.08
N GLY A 60 1.63 7.52 -2.70
CA GLY A 60 2.94 8.00 -3.13
C GLY A 60 3.91 8.27 -1.97
N GLN A 61 3.53 7.92 -0.74
CA GLN A 61 4.29 8.15 0.49
C GLN A 61 4.18 6.94 1.41
N THR A 62 5.17 6.77 2.28
CA THR A 62 5.16 5.79 3.36
C THR A 62 4.20 6.21 4.48
N LEU A 63 3.86 5.29 5.40
CA LEU A 63 3.04 5.67 6.56
C LEU A 63 3.77 6.69 7.44
N ASP A 64 5.07 6.53 7.61
CA ASP A 64 5.87 7.40 8.48
C ASP A 64 5.86 8.84 7.93
N GLU A 65 6.07 9.01 6.62
CA GLU A 65 5.95 10.31 5.94
C GLU A 65 4.55 10.93 6.14
N TYR A 66 3.49 10.14 5.96
CA TYR A 66 2.12 10.61 6.19
C TYR A 66 1.87 11.01 7.65
N GLN A 67 2.41 10.25 8.61
CA GLN A 67 2.28 10.55 10.04
C GLN A 67 3.06 11.81 10.44
N GLU A 68 4.23 12.03 9.87
CA GLU A 68 5.01 13.25 10.05
C GLU A 68 4.26 14.48 9.51
N GLU A 69 3.67 14.39 8.32
CA GLU A 69 2.82 15.44 7.77
C GLU A 69 1.64 15.73 8.69
N LEU A 70 0.91 14.68 9.11
CA LEU A 70 -0.25 14.85 9.98
C LEU A 70 0.12 15.50 11.32
N ALA A 71 1.24 15.10 11.92
CA ALA A 71 1.74 15.66 13.16
C ALA A 71 2.10 17.15 13.00
N ALA A 72 2.73 17.54 11.89
CA ALA A 72 3.04 18.93 11.60
C ALA A 72 1.79 19.79 11.49
N TRP A 73 0.74 19.29 10.81
CA TRP A 73 -0.55 19.97 10.72
C TRP A 73 -1.22 20.14 12.09
N MET A 74 -1.24 19.09 12.91
CA MET A 74 -1.82 19.15 14.25
C MET A 74 -1.10 20.15 15.17
N MET A 75 0.21 20.33 15.03
CA MET A 75 0.96 21.33 15.79
C MET A 75 0.76 22.77 15.26
N ALA A 76 0.52 22.94 13.95
CA ALA A 76 0.24 24.24 13.36
C ALA A 76 -1.14 24.80 13.77
N ASP A 77 -2.11 23.93 14.02
CA ASP A 77 -3.45 24.26 14.51
C ASP A 77 -3.56 24.31 16.04
N ALA A 78 -2.48 23.99 16.77
CA ALA A 78 -2.46 24.11 18.21
C ALA A 78 -2.60 25.60 18.58
N PRO A 79 -3.62 26.00 19.38
CA PRO A 79 -3.75 27.38 19.82
C PRO A 79 -2.46 27.79 20.53
N HIS A 80 -1.81 28.83 20.01
CA HIS A 80 -0.69 29.46 20.68
C HIS A 80 -1.20 30.08 21.98
N ASP A 81 -0.91 29.44 23.12
CA ASP A 81 -0.97 30.05 24.45
C ASP A 81 0.22 31.01 24.65
#